data_AF-A0A2G9Q0U3-F1
#
_entry.id   AF-A0A2G9Q0U3-F1
#
_cell.length_a   1.000
_cell.length_b   1.000
_cell.length_c   1.000
_cell.angle_alpha   90.00
_cell.angle_beta   90.00
_cell.angle_gamma   90.00
#
_symmetry.space_group_name_H-M   'P 1'
#
loop_
_entity.id
_entity.type
_entity.pdbx_description
1 polymer ?
#
loop_
_entity_poly.entity_id
_entity_poly.type
_entity_poly.pdbx_seq_one_letter_code
_entity_poly.pdbx_strand_id
1 'polypeptide(L)'
;MKLGILFSGGKDSSYAAYLAKKHRHELTCLISVFSENKNSYMFHTPSISRVKEQAQAMNIPLITKKTKGVKEKELQDLENAIKKAKEKYKIKGIVTGAVESIYQSSRIQRICNKLNIEVFNPLWQKDQIELL
;
A
#
# COMPACT_ATOMS: atom_id res chain seq x y z
N MET A 1 -15.23 4.58 -3.76
CA MET A 1 -14.22 5.41 -4.46
C MET A 1 -13.21 4.52 -5.18
N LYS A 2 -12.52 5.04 -6.20
CA LYS A 2 -11.41 4.32 -6.87
C LYS A 2 -10.16 4.38 -5.99
N LEU A 3 -9.65 3.23 -5.57
CA LEU A 3 -8.53 3.15 -4.63
C LEU A 3 -7.39 2.30 -5.18
N GLY A 4 -6.17 2.73 -4.88
CA GLY A 4 -4.98 1.90 -4.97
C GLY A 4 -4.67 1.29 -3.60
N ILE A 5 -4.09 0.09 -3.55
CA ILE A 5 -3.71 -0.53 -2.27
C ILE A 5 -2.19 -0.59 -2.17
N LEU A 6 -1.63 -0.14 -1.05
CA LEU A 6 -0.25 -0.48 -0.69
C LEU A 6 -0.20 -1.95 -0.28
N PHE A 7 0.39 -2.77 -1.15
CA PHE A 7 0.28 -4.22 -1.08
C PHE A 7 1.65 -4.85 -0.86
N SER A 8 1.82 -5.56 0.25
CA SER A 8 3.07 -6.25 0.59
C SER A 8 2.99 -7.77 0.36
N GLY A 9 1.79 -8.28 0.07
CA GLY A 9 1.51 -9.71 -0.02
C GLY A 9 1.34 -10.41 1.33
N GLY A 10 1.42 -9.66 2.43
CA GLY A 10 1.11 -10.14 3.77
C GLY A 10 -0.38 -10.17 4.08
N LYS A 11 -0.72 -10.67 5.28
CA LYS A 11 -2.10 -10.76 5.76
C LYS A 11 -2.78 -9.40 5.84
N ASP A 12 -2.07 -8.38 6.35
CA ASP A 12 -2.68 -7.07 6.64
C ASP A 12 -3.03 -6.32 5.36
N SER A 13 -2.15 -6.32 4.35
CA SER A 13 -2.48 -5.69 3.06
C SER A 13 -3.60 -6.44 2.33
N SER A 14 -3.64 -7.77 2.45
CA SER A 14 -4.69 -8.60 1.85
C SER A 14 -6.04 -8.38 2.53
N TYR A 15 -6.04 -8.28 3.86
CA TYR A 15 -7.25 -8.01 4.63
C TYR A 15 -7.74 -6.58 4.42
N ALA A 16 -6.84 -5.60 4.36
CA ALA A 16 -7.19 -4.22 4.03
C ALA A 16 -7.83 -4.11 2.63
N ALA A 17 -7.33 -4.87 1.65
CA ALA A 17 -7.95 -4.97 0.32
C ALA A 17 -9.38 -5.54 0.42
N TYR A 18 -9.56 -6.64 1.16
CA TYR A 18 -10.88 -7.23 1.39
C TYR A 18 -11.84 -6.22 2.03
N LEU A 19 -11.42 -5.52 3.09
CA LEU A 19 -12.24 -4.53 3.77
C LEU A 19 -12.60 -3.36 2.85
N ALA A 20 -11.66 -2.84 2.07
CA ALA A 20 -11.95 -1.79 1.10
C ALA A 20 -13.06 -2.23 0.10
N LYS A 21 -13.01 -3.47 -0.38
CA LYS A 21 -14.09 -4.03 -1.22
C LYS A 21 -15.41 -4.16 -0.46
N LYS A 22 -15.39 -4.60 0.81
CA LYS A 22 -16.58 -4.70 1.68
C LYS A 22 -17.23 -3.33 1.92
N HIS A 23 -16.42 -2.26 2.01
CA HIS A 23 -16.86 -0.86 2.07
C HIS A 23 -17.27 -0.28 0.70
N ARG A 24 -17.53 -1.13 -0.30
CA ARG A 24 -17.97 -0.76 -1.66
C ARG A 24 -17.00 0.19 -2.37
N HIS A 25 -15.71 0.08 -2.08
CA HIS A 25 -14.68 0.76 -2.86
C HIS A 25 -14.24 -0.09 -4.05
N GLU A 26 -13.87 0.60 -5.13
CA GLU A 26 -13.37 -0.01 -6.36
C GLU A 26 -11.84 -0.07 -6.26
N LEU A 27 -11.28 -1.28 -6.27
CA LEU A 27 -9.84 -1.50 -6.21
C LEU A 27 -9.28 -1.54 -7.62
N THR A 28 -8.57 -0.49 -8.04
CA THR A 28 -8.15 -0.34 -9.44
C THR A 28 -6.71 -0.76 -9.69
N CYS A 29 -5.87 -0.77 -8.64
CA CYS A 29 -4.50 -1.26 -8.74
C CYS A 29 -3.90 -1.61 -7.37
N LEU A 30 -2.95 -2.53 -7.38
CA LEU A 30 -2.02 -2.78 -6.29
C LEU A 30 -0.73 -1.97 -6.51
N ILE A 31 -0.11 -1.52 -5.43
CA ILE A 31 1.13 -0.75 -5.44
C ILE A 31 2.09 -1.41 -4.47
N SER A 32 3.25 -1.82 -4.97
CA SER A 32 4.26 -2.53 -4.16
C SER A 32 5.63 -1.92 -4.39
N VAL A 33 6.30 -1.58 -3.29
CA VAL A 33 7.66 -1.05 -3.29
C VAL A 33 8.61 -2.14 -2.82
N PHE A 34 9.60 -2.44 -3.64
CA PHE A 34 10.62 -3.47 -3.41
C PHE A 34 11.91 -2.79 -2.96
N SER A 35 12.27 -2.95 -1.71
CA SER A 35 13.55 -2.45 -1.18
C SER A 35 14.68 -3.45 -1.44
N GLU A 36 15.81 -2.97 -1.97
CA GLU A 36 17.06 -3.73 -2.01
C GLU A 36 17.69 -3.85 -0.61
N ASN A 37 17.36 -2.93 0.29
CA ASN A 37 17.77 -2.98 1.70
C ASN A 37 16.85 -3.92 2.49
N LYS A 38 17.40 -5.05 2.94
CA LYS A 38 16.71 -6.02 3.82
C LYS A 38 16.32 -5.43 5.18
N ASN A 39 16.95 -4.35 5.62
CA ASN A 39 16.63 -3.65 6.87
C ASN A 39 15.75 -2.40 6.63
N SER A 40 14.99 -2.33 5.54
CA SER A 40 14.06 -1.20 5.33
C SER A 40 12.96 -1.19 6.39
N TYR A 41 12.83 -0.07 7.08
CA TYR A 41 11.79 0.19 8.07
C TYR A 41 10.37 0.24 7.47
N MET A 42 10.25 0.41 6.14
CA MET A 42 8.98 0.56 5.43
C MET A 42 8.57 -0.68 4.63
N PHE A 43 9.51 -1.41 4.01
CA PHE A 43 9.20 -2.35 2.93
C PHE A 43 9.77 -3.76 3.10
N HIS A 44 10.24 -4.14 4.29
CA HIS A 44 10.70 -5.50 4.54
C HIS A 44 9.51 -6.47 4.64
N THR A 45 9.32 -7.33 3.63
CA THR A 45 8.36 -8.45 3.73
C THR A 45 8.85 -9.71 3.01
N PRO A 46 8.80 -10.90 3.64
CA PRO A 46 9.16 -12.18 3.02
C PRO A 46 8.31 -12.51 1.78
N SER A 47 7.05 -12.06 1.78
CA SER A 47 6.04 -12.42 0.78
C SER A 47 6.07 -11.56 -0.49
N ILE A 48 6.97 -10.58 -0.58
CA ILE A 48 7.03 -9.64 -1.71
C ILE A 48 7.24 -10.37 -3.05
N SER A 49 7.91 -11.53 -3.02
CA SER A 49 8.16 -12.38 -4.19
C SER A 49 6.89 -12.98 -4.79
N ARG A 50 5.79 -13.08 -4.02
CA ARG A 50 4.50 -13.65 -4.44
C ARG A 50 3.46 -12.62 -4.83
N VAL A 51 3.79 -11.33 -4.68
CA VAL A 51 2.85 -10.23 -4.93
C VAL A 51 2.36 -10.21 -6.38
N LYS A 52 3.20 -10.62 -7.33
CA LYS A 52 2.83 -10.67 -8.75
C LYS A 52 1.76 -11.73 -8.99
N GLU A 53 1.95 -12.92 -8.45
CA GLU A 53 1.02 -14.05 -8.54
C GLU A 53 -0.29 -13.73 -7.81
N GLN A 54 -0.21 -13.09 -6.64
CA GLN A 54 -1.39 -12.60 -5.91
C GLN A 54 -2.17 -11.56 -6.73
N ALA A 55 -1.50 -10.60 -7.35
CA ALA A 55 -2.15 -9.61 -8.21
C ALA A 55 -2.86 -10.26 -9.41
N GLN A 56 -2.23 -11.27 -10.02
CA GLN A 56 -2.83 -12.07 -11.09
C GLN A 56 -4.07 -12.83 -10.61
N ALA A 57 -3.99 -13.50 -9.47
CA ALA A 57 -5.12 -14.23 -8.88
C ALA A 57 -6.28 -13.30 -8.50
N MET A 58 -5.98 -12.07 -8.06
CA MET A 58 -6.99 -11.04 -7.76
C MET A 58 -7.57 -10.40 -9.03
N ASN A 59 -6.95 -10.61 -10.20
CA ASN A 59 -7.22 -9.89 -11.44
C ASN A 59 -7.16 -8.36 -11.26
N ILE A 60 -6.17 -7.87 -10.52
CA ILE A 60 -5.95 -6.43 -10.28
C ILE A 60 -4.56 -6.04 -10.80
N PRO A 61 -4.44 -4.96 -11.60
CA PRO A 61 -3.14 -4.48 -12.08
C PRO A 61 -2.17 -4.15 -10.96
N LEU A 62 -0.90 -4.51 -11.14
CA LEU A 62 0.17 -4.23 -10.17
C LEU A 62 1.11 -3.14 -10.68
N ILE A 63 1.35 -2.11 -9.85
CA ILE A 63 2.47 -1.18 -9.99
C ILE A 63 3.58 -1.63 -9.05
N THR A 64 4.75 -1.93 -9.62
CA THR A 64 5.95 -2.20 -8.84
C THR A 64 6.93 -1.03 -8.95
N LYS A 65 7.62 -0.74 -7.84
CA LYS A 65 8.69 0.26 -7.79
C LYS A 65 9.85 -0.29 -6.97
N LYS A 66 11.07 -0.24 -7.49
CA LYS A 66 12.27 -0.56 -6.72
C LYS A 66 12.75 0.67 -5.94
N THR A 67 13.31 0.46 -4.76
CA THR A 67 13.98 1.48 -3.96
C THR A 67 15.27 0.92 -3.35
N LYS A 68 16.26 1.80 -3.14
CA LYS A 68 17.48 1.45 -2.39
C LYS A 68 17.22 1.30 -0.88
N GLY A 69 16.03 1.65 -0.40
CA GLY A 69 15.67 1.58 1.02
C GLY A 69 16.51 2.52 1.88
N VAL A 70 16.95 3.65 1.29
CA VAL A 70 17.59 4.74 2.01
C VAL A 70 16.49 5.57 2.64
N LYS A 71 16.58 5.76 3.96
CA LYS A 71 15.61 6.52 4.76
C LYS A 71 15.27 7.86 4.09
N GLU A 72 14.00 8.22 4.10
CA GLU A 72 13.41 9.39 3.42
C GLU A 72 13.46 9.37 1.88
N LYS A 73 14.51 8.85 1.23
CA LYS A 73 14.53 8.67 -0.25
C LYS A 73 13.51 7.63 -0.72
N GLU A 74 13.30 6.58 0.08
CA GLU A 74 12.28 5.56 -0.20
C GLU A 74 10.84 6.13 -0.21
N LEU A 75 10.61 7.27 0.47
CA LEU A 75 9.32 7.96 0.45
C LEU A 75 9.08 8.67 -0.89
N GLN A 76 10.13 9.19 -1.51
CA GLN A 76 10.03 9.76 -2.85
C GLN A 76 9.73 8.67 -3.89
N ASP A 77 10.30 7.48 -3.73
CA ASP A 77 9.99 6.33 -4.57
C ASP A 77 8.53 5.89 -4.40
N LEU A 78 8.03 5.84 -3.17
CA LEU A 78 6.63 5.57 -2.86
C LEU A 78 5.70 6.64 -3.46
N GLU A 79 6.01 7.92 -3.28
CA GLU A 79 5.26 9.04 -3.86
C GLU A 79 5.17 8.90 -5.38
N ASN A 80 6.28 8.59 -6.05
CA ASN A 80 6.30 8.38 -7.50
C ASN A 80 5.42 7.19 -7.92
N ALA A 81 5.40 6.11 -7.15
CA ALA A 81 4.53 4.95 -7.42
C ALA A 81 3.04 5.30 -7.26
N ILE A 82 2.68 6.04 -6.21
CA ILE A 82 1.31 6.51 -5.96
C ILE A 82 0.88 7.52 -7.03
N LYS A 83 1.77 8.44 -7.42
CA LYS A 83 1.50 9.40 -8.51
C LYS A 83 1.22 8.67 -9.83
N LYS A 84 2.02 7.65 -10.18
CA LYS A 84 1.77 6.81 -11.36
C LYS A 84 0.41 6.09 -11.27
N ALA A 85 0.04 5.61 -10.09
CA ALA A 85 -1.28 4.99 -9.87
C ALA A 85 -2.42 5.98 -10.08
N LYS A 86 -2.27 7.21 -9.55
CA LYS A 86 -3.23 8.31 -9.76
C LYS A 86 -3.39 8.66 -11.22
N GLU A 87 -2.29 8.79 -11.96
CA GLU A 87 -2.32 9.17 -13.38
C GLU A 87 -2.92 8.07 -14.26
N LYS A 88 -2.49 6.81 -14.05
CA LYS A 88 -2.86 5.67 -14.89
C LYS A 88 -4.24 5.09 -14.56
N TYR A 89 -4.56 4.94 -13.28
CA TYR A 89 -5.77 4.25 -12.83
C TYR A 89 -6.80 5.20 -12.20
N LYS A 90 -6.51 6.50 -12.15
CA LYS A 90 -7.42 7.55 -11.64
C LYS A 90 -7.88 7.28 -10.21
N ILE A 91 -6.98 6.76 -9.37
CA ILE A 91 -7.27 6.57 -7.95
C ILE A 91 -7.54 7.91 -7.26
N LYS A 92 -8.51 7.89 -6.34
CA LYS A 92 -8.90 9.00 -5.47
C LYS A 92 -8.36 8.84 -4.04
N GLY A 93 -7.74 7.69 -3.75
CA GLY A 93 -7.13 7.43 -2.45
C GLY A 93 -6.29 6.16 -2.43
N ILE A 94 -5.63 5.95 -1.29
CA ILE A 94 -4.77 4.82 -1.02
C ILE A 94 -5.30 4.03 0.19
N VAL A 95 -5.40 2.72 0.04
CA VAL A 95 -5.63 1.79 1.15
C VAL A 95 -4.29 1.36 1.74
N THR A 96 -4.18 1.35 3.06
CA THR A 96 -3.02 0.80 3.76
C THR A 96 -3.41 -0.33 4.70
N GLY A 97 -2.50 -1.28 4.89
CA GLY A 97 -2.60 -2.31 5.92
C GLY A 97 -1.91 -1.93 7.23
N ALA A 98 -1.66 -0.63 7.50
CA ALA A 98 -1.02 -0.21 8.74
C ALA A 98 -1.99 -0.38 9.92
N VAL A 99 -1.55 -1.11 10.95
CA VAL A 99 -2.36 -1.40 12.14
C VAL A 99 -2.07 -0.37 13.25
N GLU A 100 -0.83 -0.32 13.75
CA GLU A 100 -0.43 0.58 14.86
C GLU A 100 0.73 1.52 14.51
N SER A 101 1.37 1.36 13.34
CA SER A 101 2.57 2.12 13.00
C SER A 101 2.25 3.58 12.65
N ILE A 102 2.33 4.47 13.66
CA ILE A 102 2.21 5.92 13.49
C ILE A 102 3.25 6.44 12.49
N TYR A 103 4.45 5.85 12.50
CA TYR A 103 5.54 6.21 11.59
C TYR A 103 5.16 6.03 10.11
N GLN A 104 4.54 4.89 9.77
CA GLN A 104 4.10 4.58 8.40
C GLN A 104 2.88 5.42 8.02
N SER A 105 1.87 5.44 8.89
CA SER A 105 0.60 6.17 8.64
C SER A 105 0.82 7.66 8.39
N SER A 106 1.64 8.33 9.22
CA SER A 106 1.93 9.77 9.06
C SER A 106 2.62 10.12 7.74
N ARG A 107 3.55 9.29 7.28
CA ARG A 107 4.27 9.50 6.01
C ARG A 107 3.38 9.25 4.80
N ILE A 108 2.57 8.20 4.83
CA ILE A 108 1.62 7.91 3.77
C ILE A 108 0.58 9.03 3.69
N GLN A 109 0.08 9.52 4.83
CA GLN A 109 -0.83 10.66 4.88
C GLN A 109 -0.22 11.91 4.26
N ARG A 110 1.04 12.24 4.59
CA ARG A 110 1.74 13.40 4.02
C ARG A 110 1.86 13.29 2.49
N ILE A 111 2.19 12.11 1.97
CA ILE A 111 2.28 11.86 0.52
C ILE A 111 0.91 12.03 -0.14
N CYS A 112 -0.14 11.45 0.43
CA CYS A 112 -1.49 11.50 -0.12
C CYS A 112 -2.05 12.93 -0.09
N ASN A 113 -1.81 13.70 0.97
CA ASN A 113 -2.14 15.13 1.05
C ASN A 113 -1.46 15.93 -0.06
N LYS A 114 -0.14 15.73 -0.27
CA LYS A 114 0.61 16.39 -1.35
C LYS A 114 0.05 16.04 -2.74
N LEU A 115 -0.42 14.81 -2.92
CA LEU A 115 -1.03 14.34 -4.16
C LEU A 115 -2.54 14.62 -4.23
N ASN A 116 -3.15 15.30 -3.26
CA ASN A 116 -4.58 15.58 -3.17
C ASN A 116 -5.44 14.32 -3.41
N ILE A 117 -5.17 13.27 -2.64
CA ILE A 117 -5.95 12.02 -2.60
C ILE A 117 -6.13 11.57 -1.14
N GLU A 118 -7.14 10.74 -0.88
CA GLU A 118 -7.47 10.29 0.47
C GLU A 118 -6.62 9.09 0.94
N VAL A 119 -6.61 8.86 2.25
CA VAL A 119 -6.05 7.65 2.86
C VAL A 119 -7.17 6.88 3.54
N PHE A 120 -7.29 5.60 3.22
CA PHE A 120 -8.21 4.66 3.84
C PHE A 120 -7.43 3.62 4.64
N ASN A 121 -7.49 3.69 5.98
CA ASN A 121 -6.78 2.79 6.88
C ASN A 121 -7.76 1.90 7.66
N PRO A 122 -8.30 0.83 7.06
CA PRO A 122 -9.36 0.04 7.66
C PRO A 122 -8.92 -0.82 8.86
N LEU A 123 -7.61 -0.93 9.10
CA LEU A 123 -7.02 -1.70 10.19
C LEU A 123 -6.43 -0.82 11.29
N TRP A 124 -6.50 0.51 11.16
CA TRP A 124 -5.90 1.42 12.11
C TRP A 124 -6.50 1.26 13.50
N GLN A 125 -5.64 1.06 14.52
CA GLN A 125 -6.03 0.88 15.92
C GLN A 125 -7.00 -0.27 16.18
N LYS A 126 -7.06 -1.27 15.30
CA LYS A 126 -7.75 -2.52 15.59
C LYS A 126 -6.89 -3.41 16.48
N ASP A 127 -7.55 -4.16 17.36
CA ASP A 127 -6.90 -5.16 18.20
C ASP A 127 -6.25 -6.23 17.32
N GLN A 128 -4.94 -6.50 17.53
CA GLN A 128 -4.22 -7.47 16.71
C GLN A 128 -4.73 -8.90 16.87
N ILE A 129 -5.29 -9.26 18.03
CA ILE A 129 -5.88 -10.58 18.29
C ILE A 129 -7.12 -10.77 17.44
N GLU A 130 -7.92 -9.71 17.22
CA GLU A 130 -9.07 -9.76 16.30
C GLU A 130 -8.66 -9.85 14.82
N LEU A 131 -7.38 -9.63 14.50
CA LEU A 131 -6.82 -9.68 13.14
C LEU A 131 -6.07 -10.99 12.83
N LEU A 132 -6.03 -11.95 13.76
CA LEU A 132 -5.42 -13.28 13.61
C LEU A 132 -6.48 -14.32 13.22
#